data_AF-A0A4Y9NZ43-F1
#
_entry.id   AF-A0A4Y9NZ43-F1
#
_cell.length_a   1.000
_cell.length_b   1.000
_cell.length_c   1.000
_cell.angle_alpha   90.00
_cell.angle_beta   90.00
_cell.angle_gamma   90.00
#
_symmetry.space_group_name_H-M   'P 1'
#
loop_
_entity.id
_entity.type
_entity.pdbx_description
1 polymer ?
#
loop_
_entity_poly.entity_id
_entity_poly.type
_entity_poly.pdbx_seq_one_letter_code
_entity_poly.pdbx_strand_id
1 'polypeptide(L)'
;MKTITLLAVAAMLLLEVFGPTSSVGGSMSFMLVFVVVMLAVAIYEAWSTKRGVMGWIVNLFASIVGGLTAVALIGMAMEAVLPYLRLEGSLASSQHPLKYVVVAAMAIFMVLGSWIPLLVLNRLR
;
A
#
# COMPACT_ATOMS: atom_id res chain seq x y z
N MET A 1 -3.47 -13.81 0.63
CA MET A 1 -3.16 -12.58 -0.13
C MET A 1 -4.36 -11.95 -0.83
N LYS A 2 -5.09 -12.64 -1.72
CA LYS A 2 -6.25 -12.08 -2.46
C LYS A 2 -7.21 -11.27 -1.58
N THR A 3 -7.64 -11.82 -0.45
CA THR A 3 -8.57 -11.15 0.49
C THR A 3 -7.97 -9.89 1.11
N ILE A 4 -6.69 -9.92 1.50
CA ILE A 4 -5.99 -8.76 2.07
C ILE A 4 -5.89 -7.65 1.02
N THR A 5 -5.56 -8.00 -0.23
CA THR A 5 -5.52 -7.03 -1.34
C THR A 5 -6.89 -6.39 -1.59
N LEU A 6 -7.95 -7.18 -1.64
CA LEU A 6 -9.31 -6.66 -1.85
C LEU A 6 -9.75 -5.75 -0.70
N LEU A 7 -9.47 -6.14 0.55
CA LEU A 7 -9.76 -5.31 1.72
C LEU A 7 -8.94 -4.01 1.73
N ALA A 8 -7.66 -4.08 1.34
CA ALA A 8 -6.81 -2.89 1.22
C ALA A 8 -7.35 -1.92 0.16
N VAL A 9 -7.72 -2.42 -1.02
CA VAL A 9 -8.33 -1.62 -2.08
C VAL A 9 -9.65 -1.00 -1.60
N ALA A 10 -10.52 -1.79 -0.98
CA ALA A 10 -11.80 -1.30 -0.47
C ALA A 10 -11.61 -0.22 0.61
N ALA A 11 -10.71 -0.44 1.57
CA ALA A 11 -10.42 0.53 2.63
C ALA A 11 -9.87 1.85 2.06
N MET A 12 -8.95 1.77 1.11
CA MET A 12 -8.37 2.93 0.44
C MET A 12 -9.41 3.72 -0.36
N LEU A 13 -10.29 3.04 -1.10
CA LEU A 13 -11.36 3.68 -1.86
C LEU A 13 -12.43 4.29 -0.95
N LEU A 14 -12.81 3.59 0.12
CA LEU A 14 -13.74 4.14 1.11
C LEU A 14 -13.15 5.37 1.80
N LEU A 15 -11.85 5.36 2.11
CA LEU A 15 -11.19 6.52 2.68
C LEU A 15 -11.11 7.69 1.70
N GLU A 16 -10.89 7.42 0.41
CA GLU A 16 -10.92 8.45 -0.63
C GLU A 16 -12.31 9.10 -0.76
N VAL A 17 -13.39 8.33 -0.59
CA VAL A 17 -14.77 8.82 -0.73
C VAL A 17 -15.31 9.49 0.54
N PHE A 18 -15.04 8.91 1.70
CA PHE A 18 -15.65 9.30 2.98
C PHE A 18 -14.66 9.87 3.99
N GLY A 19 -13.36 9.84 3.69
CA GLY A 19 -12.31 10.27 4.61
C GLY A 19 -12.20 11.78 4.75
N PRO A 20 -11.37 12.24 5.70
CA PRO A 20 -11.16 13.67 5.94
C PRO A 20 -10.54 14.35 4.71
N THR A 21 -11.15 15.45 4.27
CA THR A 21 -10.61 16.28 3.18
C THR A 21 -9.52 17.26 3.66
N SER A 22 -9.30 17.35 4.97
CA SER A 22 -8.21 18.15 5.51
C SER A 22 -6.86 17.56 5.10
N SER A 23 -5.93 18.42 4.68
CA SER A 23 -4.61 18.01 4.14
C SER A 23 -3.86 17.03 5.06
N VAL A 24 -3.85 17.32 6.36
CA VAL A 24 -3.20 16.48 7.38
C VAL A 24 -4.04 15.26 7.74
N GLY A 25 -5.36 15.42 7.85
CA GLY A 25 -6.25 14.31 8.24
C GLY A 25 -6.31 13.22 7.18
N GLY A 26 -6.50 13.59 5.91
CA GLY A 26 -6.56 12.64 4.80
C GLY A 26 -5.24 11.86 4.65
N SER A 27 -4.11 12.56 4.60
CA SER A 27 -2.79 11.91 4.49
C SER A 27 -2.48 10.98 5.66
N MET A 28 -2.76 11.38 6.91
CA MET A 28 -2.56 10.51 8.07
C MET A 28 -3.47 9.28 8.07
N SER A 29 -4.73 9.42 7.63
CA SER A 29 -5.62 8.26 7.50
C SER A 29 -5.13 7.25 6.47
N PHE A 30 -4.61 7.70 5.32
CA PHE A 30 -4.01 6.81 4.32
C PHE A 30 -2.80 6.08 4.88
N MET A 31 -1.92 6.80 5.60
CA MET A 31 -0.76 6.19 6.24
C MET A 31 -1.15 5.12 7.27
N LEU A 32 -2.22 5.34 8.03
CA LEU A 32 -2.73 4.35 8.98
C LEU A 32 -3.20 3.08 8.26
N VAL A 33 -3.97 3.22 7.18
CA VAL A 33 -4.39 2.07 6.36
C VAL A 33 -3.18 1.32 5.84
N PHE A 34 -2.14 2.02 5.38
CA PHE A 34 -0.90 1.40 4.92
C PHE A 34 -0.24 0.54 6.00
N VAL A 35 -0.09 1.08 7.21
CA VAL A 35 0.48 0.34 8.35
C VAL A 35 -0.35 -0.90 8.66
N VAL A 36 -1.67 -0.78 8.76
CA VAL A 36 -2.57 -1.91 9.06
C VAL A 36 -2.44 -3.01 8.01
N VAL A 37 -2.39 -2.65 6.73
CA VAL A 37 -2.27 -3.61 5.64
C VAL A 37 -0.89 -4.29 5.65
N MET A 38 0.21 -3.55 5.85
CA MET A 38 1.56 -4.13 5.96
C MET A 38 1.67 -5.12 7.14
N LEU A 39 1.05 -4.78 8.28
CA LEU A 39 0.94 -5.66 9.43
C LEU A 39 0.14 -6.91 9.10
N ALA A 40 -1.02 -6.75 8.44
CA ALA A 40 -1.86 -7.88 8.04
C ALA A 40 -1.11 -8.86 7.12
N VAL A 41 -0.34 -8.34 6.15
CA VAL A 41 0.51 -9.16 5.26
C VAL A 41 1.59 -9.89 6.07
N ALA A 42 2.32 -9.18 6.93
CA ALA A 42 3.39 -9.75 7.74
C ALA A 42 2.90 -10.87 8.68
N ILE A 43 1.77 -10.63 9.37
CA ILE A 43 1.17 -11.59 10.30
C ILE A 43 0.65 -12.81 9.55
N TYR A 44 -0.10 -12.59 8.46
CA TYR A 44 -0.66 -13.68 7.67
C TYR A 44 0.43 -14.61 7.12
N GLU A 45 1.51 -14.04 6.58
CA GLU A 45 2.61 -14.81 6.01
C GLU A 45 3.42 -15.54 7.09
N ALA A 46 3.68 -14.91 8.24
CA ALA A 46 4.42 -15.53 9.34
C ALA A 46 3.66 -16.71 9.94
N TRP A 47 2.35 -16.56 10.09
CA TRP A 47 1.47 -17.62 10.58
C TRP A 47 1.33 -18.75 9.56
N SER A 48 0.99 -18.45 8.31
CA SER A 48 0.80 -19.48 7.27
C SER A 48 2.05 -20.32 7.03
N THR A 49 3.24 -19.72 7.16
CA THR A 49 4.53 -20.41 7.00
C THR A 49 5.05 -21.02 8.31
N LYS A 50 4.26 -20.98 9.41
CA LYS A 50 4.61 -21.48 10.76
C LYS A 50 6.00 -21.03 11.23
N ARG A 51 6.32 -19.74 11.02
CA ARG A 51 7.66 -19.22 11.37
C ARG A 51 7.85 -19.21 12.89
N GLY A 52 9.05 -19.55 13.34
CA GLY A 52 9.49 -19.30 14.71
C GLY A 52 9.71 -17.80 14.99
N VAL A 53 9.97 -17.44 16.25
CA VAL A 53 10.05 -16.05 16.73
C VAL A 53 10.95 -15.16 15.87
N MET A 54 12.17 -15.59 15.55
CA MET A 54 13.07 -14.81 14.71
C MET A 54 12.53 -14.62 13.29
N GLY A 55 11.83 -15.63 12.76
CA GLY A 55 11.18 -15.54 11.46
C GLY A 55 10.01 -14.57 11.42
N TRP A 56 9.30 -14.35 12.54
CA TRP A 56 8.28 -13.32 12.68
C TRP A 56 8.88 -11.91 12.61
N ILE A 57 9.97 -11.68 13.37
CA ILE A 57 10.67 -10.40 13.39
C ILE A 57 11.13 -10.03 11.98
N VAL A 58 11.83 -10.94 11.31
CA VAL A 58 12.30 -10.71 9.93
C VAL A 58 11.12 -10.48 8.97
N ASN A 59 10.00 -11.18 9.15
CA ASN A 59 8.81 -10.98 8.31
C ASN A 59 8.23 -9.57 8.46
N LEU A 60 8.16 -9.09 9.70
CA LEU A 60 7.63 -7.78 10.01
C LEU A 60 8.48 -6.69 9.33
N PHE A 61 9.79 -6.74 9.53
CA PHE A 61 10.71 -5.77 8.93
C PHE A 61 10.71 -5.83 7.40
N ALA A 62 10.79 -7.02 6.81
CA ALA A 62 10.79 -7.16 5.35
C ALA A 62 9.48 -6.68 4.72
N SER A 63 8.33 -6.94 5.36
CA SER A 63 7.02 -6.46 4.93
C SER A 63 6.92 -4.93 4.98
N ILE A 64 7.34 -4.33 6.09
CA ILE A 64 7.30 -2.87 6.27
C ILE A 64 8.24 -2.18 5.28
N VAL A 65 9.50 -2.62 5.19
CA VAL A 65 10.49 -2.03 4.28
C VAL A 65 10.02 -2.16 2.83
N GLY A 66 9.55 -3.34 2.43
CA GLY A 66 9.04 -3.57 1.09
C GLY A 66 7.81 -2.74 0.75
N GLY A 67 6.84 -2.67 1.67
CA GLY A 67 5.62 -1.89 1.52
C GLY A 67 5.91 -0.40 1.41
N LEU A 68 6.73 0.16 2.30
CA LEU A 68 7.12 1.58 2.27
C LEU A 68 7.91 1.92 1.00
N THR A 69 8.83 1.04 0.58
CA THR A 69 9.57 1.22 -0.66
C THR A 69 8.62 1.27 -1.86
N ALA A 70 7.64 0.37 -1.93
CA ALA A 70 6.65 0.40 -2.99
C ALA A 70 5.81 1.68 -2.99
N VAL A 71 5.34 2.14 -1.82
CA VAL A 71 4.59 3.41 -1.71
C VAL A 71 5.43 4.59 -2.21
N ALA A 72 6.71 4.67 -1.81
CA ALA A 72 7.62 5.71 -2.27
C ALA A 72 7.82 5.66 -3.79
N LEU A 73 8.08 4.47 -4.36
CA LEU A 73 8.27 4.30 -5.80
C LEU A 73 7.03 4.69 -6.61
N ILE A 74 5.83 4.38 -6.12
CA ILE A 74 4.58 4.78 -6.80
C ILE A 74 4.39 6.30 -6.70
N GLY A 75 4.71 6.91 -5.56
CA GLY A 75 4.69 8.36 -5.41
C GLY A 75 5.58 9.04 -6.46
N MET A 76 6.83 8.58 -6.57
CA MET A 76 7.77 9.07 -7.59
C MET A 76 7.27 8.82 -9.02
N ALA A 77 6.71 7.64 -9.28
CA ALA A 77 6.15 7.31 -10.60
C ALA A 77 4.97 8.22 -10.96
N MET A 78 4.11 8.53 -9.99
CA MET A 78 2.98 9.45 -10.20
C MET A 78 3.44 10.88 -10.47
N GLU A 79 4.46 11.36 -9.76
CA GLU A 79 5.07 12.66 -10.04
C GLU A 79 5.66 12.72 -11.45
N ALA A 80 6.31 11.65 -11.91
CA ALA A 80 6.86 11.56 -13.26
C ALA A 80 5.78 11.50 -14.35
N VAL A 81 4.62 10.88 -14.07
CA VAL A 81 3.52 10.70 -15.03
C VAL A 81 2.61 11.93 -15.10
N LEU A 82 2.50 12.72 -14.03
CA LEU A 82 1.59 13.87 -13.92
C LEU A 82 1.64 14.83 -15.13
N PRO A 83 2.82 15.24 -15.63
CA PRO A 83 2.92 16.16 -16.78
C PRO A 83 2.29 15.61 -18.07
N TYR A 84 2.28 14.28 -18.24
CA TYR A 84 1.73 13.62 -19.42
C TYR A 84 0.21 13.51 -19.39
N LEU A 85 -0.41 13.60 -18.21
CA LEU A 85 -1.86 13.46 -18.04
C LEU A 85 -2.64 14.73 -18.39
N ARG A 86 -1.96 15.86 -18.68
CA ARG A 86 -2.56 17.15 -19.10
C ARG A 86 -3.75 17.58 -18.23
N LEU A 87 -3.61 17.42 -16.91
CA LEU A 87 -4.66 17.81 -15.97
C LEU A 87 -4.57 19.32 -15.71
N GLU A 88 -5.69 20.02 -15.83
CA GLU A 88 -5.81 21.40 -15.38
C GLU A 88 -5.85 21.42 -13.83
N GLY A 89 -4.67 21.35 -13.19
CA GLY A 89 -4.49 21.39 -11.74
C GLY A 89 -3.99 20.09 -11.10
N SER A 90 -4.18 19.95 -9.79
CA SER A 90 -3.74 18.76 -9.03
C SER A 90 -4.72 17.59 -9.20
N LEU A 91 -4.19 16.37 -9.36
CA LEU A 91 -4.96 15.13 -9.37
C LEU A 91 -5.82 15.00 -8.09
N ALA A 92 -5.33 15.55 -6.98
CA ALA A 92 -6.02 15.54 -5.69
C ALA A 92 -7.26 16.46 -5.67
N SER A 93 -7.23 17.56 -6.41
CA SER A 93 -8.35 18.52 -6.52
C SER A 93 -9.31 18.19 -7.65
N SER A 94 -8.87 17.42 -8.65
CA SER A 94 -9.74 16.98 -9.74
C SER A 94 -10.66 15.84 -9.27
N GLN A 95 -11.97 15.91 -9.53
CA GLN A 95 -12.89 14.77 -9.37
C GLN A 95 -12.74 13.73 -10.50
N HIS A 96 -11.55 13.61 -11.06
CA HIS A 96 -11.31 12.77 -12.23
C HIS A 96 -11.34 11.29 -11.83
N PRO A 97 -12.00 10.39 -12.59
CA PRO A 97 -12.10 8.96 -12.25
C PRO A 97 -10.74 8.26 -12.13
N LEU A 98 -9.70 8.81 -12.77
CA LEU A 98 -8.32 8.35 -12.60
C LEU A 98 -7.85 8.36 -11.15
N LYS A 99 -8.38 9.25 -10.30
CA LYS A 99 -8.02 9.31 -8.88
C LYS A 99 -8.29 7.98 -8.18
N TYR A 100 -9.47 7.38 -8.39
CA TYR A 100 -9.83 6.09 -7.81
C TYR A 100 -8.97 4.94 -8.35
N VAL A 101 -8.63 4.99 -9.65
CA VAL A 101 -7.74 4.00 -10.26
C VAL A 101 -6.34 4.06 -9.65
N VAL A 102 -5.81 5.26 -9.44
CA VAL A 102 -4.50 5.48 -8.80
C VAL A 102 -4.51 5.01 -7.34
N VAL A 103 -5.56 5.34 -6.58
CA VAL A 103 -5.72 4.91 -5.19
C VAL A 103 -5.79 3.37 -5.09
N ALA A 104 -6.53 2.73 -5.98
CA ALA A 104 -6.58 1.27 -6.06
C ALA A 104 -5.22 0.68 -6.44
N ALA A 105 -4.52 1.26 -7.42
CA ALA A 105 -3.19 0.83 -7.80
C ALA A 105 -2.19 0.95 -6.63
N MET A 106 -2.22 2.06 -5.89
CA MET A 106 -1.40 2.26 -4.68
C MET A 106 -1.61 1.14 -3.67
N ALA A 107 -2.87 0.78 -3.39
CA ALA A 107 -3.19 -0.31 -2.47
C ALA A 107 -2.61 -1.66 -2.95
N ILE A 108 -2.76 -1.96 -4.24
CA ILE A 108 -2.25 -3.20 -4.85
C ILE A 108 -0.74 -3.27 -4.76
N PHE A 109 -0.04 -2.24 -5.24
CA PHE A 109 1.41 -2.21 -5.25
C PHE A 109 2.00 -2.17 -3.83
N MET A 110 1.34 -1.55 -2.86
CA MET A 110 1.75 -1.63 -1.47
C MET A 110 1.70 -3.07 -0.95
N VAL A 111 0.60 -3.80 -1.21
CA VAL A 111 0.48 -5.22 -0.81
C VAL A 111 1.52 -6.08 -1.52
N LEU A 112 1.78 -5.81 -2.81
CA LEU A 112 2.84 -6.50 -3.54
C LEU A 112 4.22 -6.18 -2.98
N GLY A 113 4.49 -4.91 -2.70
CA GLY A 113 5.73 -4.43 -2.10
C GLY A 113 6.00 -5.06 -0.75
N SER A 114 4.98 -5.22 0.08
CA SER A 114 5.11 -5.87 1.38
C SER A 114 5.23 -7.38 1.30
N TRP A 115 4.66 -8.01 0.26
CA TRP A 115 4.68 -9.47 0.11
C TRP A 115 5.89 -10.02 -0.66
N ILE A 116 6.34 -9.35 -1.73
CA ILE A 116 7.43 -9.82 -2.60
C ILE A 116 8.73 -10.14 -1.83
N PRO A 117 9.20 -9.27 -0.90
CA PRO A 117 10.38 -9.59 -0.10
C PRO A 117 10.21 -10.87 0.72
N LEU A 118 8.99 -11.15 1.18
CA LEU A 118 8.70 -12.35 1.97
C LEU A 118 8.75 -13.62 1.11
N LEU A 119 8.29 -13.53 -0.15
CA LEU A 119 8.44 -14.61 -1.13
C LEU A 119 9.91 -14.94 -1.37
N VAL A 120 10.77 -13.91 -1.47
CA VAL A 120 12.21 -14.10 -1.62
C VAL A 120 12.78 -14.78 -0.37
N LEU A 121 12.42 -14.30 0.83
CA LEU A 121 12.86 -14.92 2.08
C LEU A 121 12.42 -16.39 2.22
N ASN A 122 11.23 -16.73 1.75
CA ASN A 122 10.74 -18.12 1.76
C ASN A 122 11.52 -19.02 0.80
N ARG A 123 12.03 -18.50 -0.32
CA ARG A 123 12.84 -19.27 -1.28
C ARG A 123 14.28 -19.50 -0.81
N LEU A 124 14.78 -18.65 0.08
CA LEU A 124 16.15 -18.69 0.59
C LEU A 124 16.28 -19.53 1.87
N ARG A 125 15.19 -20.14 2.34
CA ARG A 125 15.15 -21.08 3.46
C ARG A 125 15.05 -22.51 2.95
#